data_AF-A0A838EWN3-F1
#
_entry.id   AF-A0A838EWN3-F1
#
_cell.length_a   1.000
_cell.length_b   1.000
_cell.length_c   1.000
_cell.angle_alpha   90.00
_cell.angle_beta   90.00
_cell.angle_gamma   90.00
#
_symmetry.space_group_name_H-M   'P 1'
#
loop_
_entity.id
_entity.type
_entity.pdbx_description
1 polymer ?
#
loop_
_entity_poly.entity_id
_entity_poly.type
_entity_poly.pdbx_seq_one_letter_code
_entity_poly.pdbx_strand_id
1 'polypeptide(L)'
;MLKISLKYVALFCVAIGIVSIALLFVPTTTFAATVPTDKCTKNDVQCVITFGNQAIVARQSALTTLSDKVTDQLNKKNIGSDQAAALHADITTNQNNLAVLKTKIDADTKFDAARQDVKSIYTQLRIFAVVIPRDYRLLHVDIETILDGKLKQLEPQLQQSISKAPASEEASLNTLYSDYQQQLATAEKQIDVATRLFPTLTPANYNTDRTTYTNNLKNVKTAEVAAHATLHQAAKDLHEIVETIKGGKANAPTPTAGS
;
A
#
# COMPACT_ATOMS: atom_id res chain seq x y z
N MET A 1 10.24 -22.59 37.62
CA MET A 1 11.62 -22.80 37.14
C MET A 1 11.56 -23.56 35.82
N LEU A 2 11.72 -22.85 34.70
CA LEU A 2 11.76 -23.44 33.36
C LEU A 2 12.93 -22.79 32.62
N LYS A 3 14.02 -23.54 32.44
CA LYS A 3 15.23 -23.09 31.75
C LYS A 3 14.98 -23.21 30.25
N ILE A 4 14.85 -22.09 29.56
CA ILE A 4 14.90 -22.05 28.10
C ILE A 4 16.34 -21.72 27.70
N SER A 5 17.02 -22.69 27.08
CA SER A 5 18.41 -22.58 26.65
C SER A 5 18.52 -21.72 25.39
N LEU A 6 19.24 -20.61 25.51
CA LEU A 6 19.68 -19.77 24.40
C LEU A 6 20.89 -20.44 23.73
N LYS A 7 20.66 -21.21 22.68
CA LYS A 7 21.69 -21.69 21.76
C LYS A 7 21.14 -21.62 20.34
N TYR A 8 22.02 -21.32 19.39
CA TYR A 8 21.82 -21.16 17.93
C TYR A 8 21.60 -19.73 17.43
N VAL A 9 22.67 -18.95 17.41
CA VAL A 9 23.02 -18.15 16.22
C VAL A 9 24.51 -18.38 15.96
N ALA A 10 24.80 -19.40 15.15
CA ALA A 10 26.15 -19.71 14.70
C ALA A 10 26.39 -19.07 13.33
N LEU A 11 27.50 -18.33 13.27
CA LEU A 11 28.41 -18.15 12.14
C LEU A 11 27.95 -18.68 10.77
N PHE A 12 27.85 -17.78 9.80
CA PHE A 12 28.20 -18.07 8.41
C PHE A 12 29.04 -16.92 7.84
N CYS A 13 30.36 -17.10 7.90
CA CYS A 13 31.28 -16.57 6.90
C CYS A 13 31.38 -17.63 5.79
N VAL A 14 31.42 -17.21 4.52
CA VAL A 14 32.35 -17.68 3.45
C VAL A 14 31.82 -17.31 2.06
N ALA A 15 32.77 -16.86 1.23
CA ALA A 15 32.84 -16.85 -0.23
C ALA A 15 32.02 -15.81 -1.04
N ILE A 16 32.72 -14.72 -1.37
CA ILE A 16 32.50 -13.92 -2.58
C ILE A 16 32.92 -14.79 -3.78
N GLY A 17 31.94 -15.39 -4.44
CA GLY A 17 32.12 -16.04 -5.74
C GLY A 17 31.73 -15.08 -6.86
N ILE A 18 32.67 -14.81 -7.76
CA ILE A 18 32.45 -14.05 -9.00
C ILE A 18 31.50 -14.85 -9.89
N VAL A 19 30.26 -14.38 -10.02
CA VAL A 19 29.28 -14.93 -10.97
C VAL A 19 29.40 -14.16 -12.27
N SER A 20 29.92 -14.85 -13.28
CA SER A 20 29.94 -14.43 -14.68
C SER A 20 28.52 -14.14 -15.18
N ILE A 21 28.29 -12.91 -15.65
CA ILE A 21 27.06 -12.49 -16.30
C ILE A 21 27.01 -13.14 -17.68
N ALA A 22 26.26 -14.22 -17.81
CA ALA A 22 25.80 -14.72 -19.10
C ALA A 22 24.59 -13.87 -19.53
N LEU A 23 24.80 -13.01 -20.53
CA LEU A 23 23.75 -12.27 -21.23
C LEU A 23 22.81 -13.26 -21.95
N LEU A 24 21.74 -13.66 -21.27
CA LEU A 24 20.62 -14.32 -21.91
C LEU A 24 19.86 -13.27 -22.73
N PHE A 25 20.00 -13.36 -24.04
CA PHE A 25 19.13 -12.71 -25.02
C PHE A 25 17.69 -13.20 -24.82
N VAL A 26 16.91 -12.46 -24.03
CA VAL A 26 15.46 -12.63 -24.00
C VAL A 26 14.92 -11.95 -25.26
N PRO A 27 14.25 -12.66 -26.18
CA PRO A 27 13.59 -12.01 -27.30
C PRO A 27 12.53 -11.07 -26.73
N THR A 28 12.76 -9.77 -26.85
CA THR A 28 11.74 -8.75 -26.60
C THR A 28 10.66 -8.94 -27.65
N THR A 29 9.62 -9.73 -27.34
CA THR A 29 8.38 -9.74 -28.10
C THR A 29 7.67 -8.42 -27.85
N THR A 30 8.12 -7.39 -28.55
CA THR A 30 7.40 -6.14 -28.72
C THR A 30 6.09 -6.48 -29.42
N PHE A 31 5.02 -6.69 -28.65
CA PHE A 31 3.66 -6.54 -29.13
C PHE A 31 3.41 -5.04 -29.38
N ALA A 32 4.09 -4.49 -30.37
CA ALA A 32 3.65 -3.26 -31.01
C ALA A 32 2.39 -3.63 -31.79
N ALA A 33 1.25 -3.64 -31.12
CA ALA A 33 -0.03 -3.60 -31.80
C ALA A 33 0.03 -2.38 -32.72
N THR A 34 0.06 -2.62 -34.03
CA THR A 34 -0.09 -1.59 -35.04
C THR A 34 -1.42 -0.91 -34.77
N VAL A 35 -1.39 0.27 -34.14
CA VAL A 35 -2.57 1.11 -33.97
C VAL A 35 -3.00 1.49 -35.39
N PRO A 36 -4.19 1.09 -35.86
CA PRO A 36 -4.67 1.51 -37.16
C PRO A 36 -4.69 3.04 -37.17
N THR A 37 -3.88 3.63 -38.05
CA THR A 37 -3.78 5.08 -38.24
C THR A 37 -4.91 5.64 -39.10
N ASP A 38 -5.89 4.80 -39.46
CA ASP A 38 -7.09 5.23 -40.16
C ASP A 38 -7.88 6.16 -39.24
N LYS A 39 -7.98 7.42 -39.66
CA LYS A 39 -8.72 8.44 -38.93
C LYS A 39 -10.17 8.01 -38.87
N CYS A 40 -10.68 7.82 -37.65
CA CYS A 40 -12.09 7.54 -37.43
C CYS A 40 -12.97 8.61 -38.09
N THR A 41 -13.99 8.17 -38.82
CA THR A 41 -14.97 9.11 -39.37
C THR A 41 -15.86 9.66 -38.25
N LYS A 42 -16.51 10.81 -38.48
CA LYS A 42 -17.24 11.59 -37.46
C LYS A 42 -18.31 10.78 -36.69
N ASN A 43 -18.87 9.73 -37.30
CA ASN A 43 -19.92 8.89 -36.73
C ASN A 43 -19.56 7.39 -36.78
N ASP A 44 -18.27 7.06 -36.77
CA ASP A 44 -17.81 5.67 -36.81
C ASP A 44 -18.07 4.98 -35.46
N VAL A 45 -19.15 4.21 -35.39
CA VAL A 45 -19.51 3.45 -34.18
C VAL A 45 -18.42 2.43 -33.80
N GLN A 46 -17.78 1.79 -34.79
CA GLN A 46 -16.76 0.78 -34.54
C GLN A 46 -15.49 1.39 -33.96
N CYS A 47 -15.13 2.61 -34.39
CA CYS A 47 -14.06 3.37 -33.76
C CYS A 47 -14.36 3.66 -32.29
N VAL A 48 -15.56 4.13 -31.95
CA VAL A 48 -15.95 4.41 -30.56
C VAL A 48 -15.91 3.15 -29.70
N ILE A 49 -16.43 2.02 -30.22
CA ILE A 49 -16.38 0.71 -29.56
C ILE A 49 -14.93 0.28 -29.30
N THR A 50 -14.06 0.40 -30.32
CA THR A 50 -12.65 0.02 -30.21
C THR A 50 -11.94 0.85 -29.14
N PHE A 51 -12.17 2.17 -29.12
CA PHE A 51 -11.63 3.04 -28.08
C PHE A 51 -12.16 2.67 -26.68
N GLY A 52 -13.46 2.44 -26.55
CA GLY A 52 -14.09 2.00 -25.29
C GLY A 52 -13.49 0.71 -24.74
N ASN A 53 -13.31 -0.27 -25.63
CA ASN A 53 -12.71 -1.56 -25.30
C ASN A 53 -11.26 -1.43 -24.83
N GLN A 54 -10.44 -0.64 -25.53
CA GLN A 54 -9.06 -0.37 -25.09
C GLN A 54 -9.03 0.31 -23.72
N ALA A 55 -9.93 1.28 -23.48
CA ALA A 55 -10.05 1.96 -22.20
C ALA A 55 -10.47 1.00 -21.06
N ILE A 56 -11.35 0.05 -21.33
CA ILE A 56 -11.77 -0.98 -20.36
C ILE A 56 -10.62 -1.95 -20.07
N VAL A 57 -9.93 -2.46 -21.10
CA VAL A 57 -8.79 -3.38 -20.94
C VAL A 57 -7.71 -2.76 -20.07
N ALA A 58 -7.35 -1.50 -20.31
CA ALA A 58 -6.35 -0.81 -19.49
C ALA A 58 -6.74 -0.76 -18.00
N ARG A 59 -8.03 -0.54 -17.70
CA ARG A 59 -8.55 -0.49 -16.33
C ARG A 59 -8.61 -1.86 -15.68
N GLN A 60 -9.04 -2.89 -16.42
CA GLN A 60 -9.01 -4.27 -15.94
C GLN A 60 -7.57 -4.70 -15.59
N SER A 61 -6.60 -4.39 -16.44
CA SER A 61 -5.19 -4.68 -16.19
C SER A 61 -4.66 -4.03 -14.91
N ALA A 62 -5.01 -2.75 -14.67
CA ALA A 62 -4.61 -2.07 -13.43
C ALA A 62 -5.28 -2.66 -12.19
N LEU A 63 -6.56 -3.05 -12.28
CA LEU A 63 -7.28 -3.73 -11.19
C LEU A 63 -6.66 -5.11 -10.90
N THR A 64 -6.29 -5.87 -11.92
CA THR A 64 -5.56 -7.14 -11.75
C THR A 64 -4.21 -6.90 -11.10
N THR A 65 -3.45 -5.89 -11.54
CA THR A 65 -2.16 -5.54 -10.92
C THR A 65 -2.31 -5.19 -9.43
N LEU A 66 -3.36 -4.46 -9.08
CA LEU A 66 -3.67 -4.19 -7.67
C LEU A 66 -4.04 -5.48 -6.92
N SER A 67 -4.86 -6.35 -7.50
CA SER A 67 -5.22 -7.66 -6.92
C SER A 67 -3.98 -8.52 -6.64
N ASP A 68 -3.03 -8.55 -7.57
CA ASP A 68 -1.77 -9.29 -7.40
C ASP A 68 -0.94 -8.72 -6.24
N LYS A 69 -0.92 -7.39 -6.08
CA LYS A 69 -0.26 -6.73 -4.95
C LYS A 69 -0.93 -7.05 -3.62
N VAL A 70 -2.26 -7.06 -3.55
CA VAL A 70 -3.00 -7.45 -2.33
C VAL A 70 -2.63 -8.88 -1.94
N THR A 71 -2.64 -9.81 -2.91
CA THR A 71 -2.22 -11.21 -2.71
C THR A 71 -0.77 -11.31 -2.21
N ASP A 72 0.15 -10.57 -2.82
CA ASP A 72 1.57 -10.55 -2.42
C ASP A 72 1.75 -10.05 -0.97
N GLN A 73 1.05 -8.99 -0.58
CA GLN A 73 1.12 -8.47 0.79
C GLN A 73 0.49 -9.42 1.81
N LEU A 74 -0.61 -10.10 1.45
CA LEU A 74 -1.20 -11.15 2.29
C LEU A 74 -0.22 -12.31 2.50
N ASN A 75 0.41 -12.80 1.44
CA ASN A 75 1.40 -13.89 1.50
C ASN A 75 2.61 -13.53 2.37
N LYS A 76 3.02 -12.26 2.33
CA LYS A 76 4.08 -11.70 3.19
C LYS A 76 3.62 -11.43 4.63
N LYS A 77 2.34 -11.63 4.95
CA LYS A 77 1.71 -11.32 6.25
C LYS A 77 1.87 -9.84 6.63
N ASN A 78 1.85 -8.98 5.63
CA ASN A 78 1.85 -7.53 5.81
C ASN A 78 0.43 -6.98 5.96
N ILE A 79 -0.59 -7.71 5.51
CA ILE A 79 -2.01 -7.45 5.78
C ILE A 79 -2.69 -8.71 6.32
N GLY A 80 -3.83 -8.55 6.99
CA GLY A 80 -4.69 -9.64 7.44
C GLY A 80 -5.60 -10.19 6.34
N SER A 81 -6.20 -11.36 6.59
CA SER A 81 -7.14 -12.01 5.66
C SER A 81 -8.35 -11.14 5.35
N ASP A 82 -8.88 -10.46 6.36
CA ASP A 82 -10.13 -9.70 6.25
C ASP A 82 -9.91 -8.42 5.41
N GLN A 83 -8.76 -7.76 5.61
CA GLN A 83 -8.32 -6.61 4.81
C GLN A 83 -8.13 -7.01 3.35
N ALA A 84 -7.43 -8.12 3.10
CA ALA A 84 -7.25 -8.65 1.75
C ALA A 84 -8.59 -9.00 1.09
N ALA A 85 -9.50 -9.65 1.81
CA ALA A 85 -10.81 -10.01 1.31
C ALA A 85 -11.65 -8.78 0.94
N ALA A 86 -11.62 -7.73 1.76
CA ALA A 86 -12.32 -6.48 1.49
C ALA A 86 -11.80 -5.79 0.21
N LEU A 87 -10.47 -5.70 0.05
CA LEU A 87 -9.85 -5.12 -1.15
C LEU A 87 -10.16 -5.95 -2.40
N HIS A 88 -10.05 -7.28 -2.33
CA HIS A 88 -10.42 -8.15 -3.46
C HIS A 88 -11.90 -8.02 -3.84
N ALA A 89 -12.81 -7.90 -2.86
CA ALA A 89 -14.23 -7.73 -3.13
C ALA A 89 -14.53 -6.42 -3.89
N ASP A 90 -13.90 -5.30 -3.52
CA ASP A 90 -14.06 -4.03 -4.23
C ASP A 90 -13.45 -4.11 -5.65
N ILE A 91 -12.26 -4.70 -5.79
CA ILE A 91 -11.61 -4.91 -7.08
C ILE A 91 -12.48 -5.75 -8.01
N THR A 92 -12.98 -6.90 -7.54
CA THR A 92 -13.87 -7.78 -8.31
C THR A 92 -15.17 -7.08 -8.70
N THR A 93 -15.75 -6.29 -7.78
CA THR A 93 -16.95 -5.49 -8.08
C THR A 93 -16.68 -4.53 -9.25
N ASN A 94 -15.56 -3.82 -9.23
CA ASN A 94 -15.18 -2.90 -10.31
C ASN A 94 -14.85 -3.62 -11.62
N GLN A 95 -14.21 -4.79 -11.58
CA GLN A 95 -13.97 -5.63 -12.76
C GLN A 95 -15.29 -6.11 -13.40
N ASN A 96 -16.25 -6.53 -12.59
CA ASN A 96 -17.58 -6.96 -13.06
C ASN A 96 -18.34 -5.79 -13.70
N ASN A 97 -18.31 -4.60 -13.08
CA ASN A 97 -18.93 -3.40 -13.65
C ASN A 97 -18.32 -3.01 -15.01
N LEU A 98 -17.00 -3.15 -15.17
CA LEU A 98 -16.33 -2.93 -16.46
C LEU A 98 -16.72 -3.99 -17.50
N ALA A 99 -16.86 -5.26 -17.11
CA ALA A 99 -17.29 -6.33 -18.01
C ALA A 99 -18.72 -6.12 -18.51
N VAL A 100 -19.64 -5.74 -17.62
CA VAL A 100 -21.02 -5.39 -18.00
C VAL A 100 -21.05 -4.22 -18.98
N LEU A 101 -20.27 -3.17 -18.70
CA LEU A 101 -20.19 -2.01 -19.60
C LEU A 101 -19.58 -2.38 -20.95
N LYS A 102 -18.59 -3.28 -20.98
CA LYS A 102 -18.01 -3.80 -22.22
C LYS A 102 -19.06 -4.49 -23.08
N THR A 103 -19.83 -5.41 -22.50
CA THR A 103 -20.91 -6.11 -23.22
C THR A 103 -21.91 -5.12 -23.81
N LYS A 104 -22.22 -4.05 -23.09
CA LYS A 104 -23.12 -3.01 -23.58
C LYS A 104 -22.52 -2.24 -24.78
N ILE A 105 -21.28 -1.79 -24.67
CA ILE A 105 -20.56 -1.08 -25.75
C ILE A 105 -20.44 -1.96 -26.99
N ASP A 106 -20.09 -3.25 -26.84
CA ASP A 106 -19.96 -4.17 -27.97
C ASP A 106 -21.28 -4.42 -28.71
N ALA A 107 -22.41 -4.26 -28.02
CA ALA A 107 -23.75 -4.43 -28.59
C ALA A 107 -24.29 -3.14 -29.25
N ASP A 108 -23.62 -1.99 -29.09
CA ASP A 108 -24.11 -0.74 -29.62
C ASP A 108 -24.01 -0.66 -31.14
N THR A 109 -25.12 -0.32 -31.79
CA THR A 109 -25.18 -0.11 -33.25
C THR A 109 -25.31 1.37 -33.62
N LYS A 110 -25.37 2.25 -32.63
CA LYS A 110 -25.56 3.70 -32.80
C LYS A 110 -24.40 4.46 -32.17
N PHE A 111 -23.82 5.38 -32.94
CA PHE A 111 -22.70 6.21 -32.49
C PHE A 111 -22.95 6.92 -31.16
N ASP A 112 -24.10 7.58 -31.00
CA ASP A 112 -24.41 8.34 -29.78
C ASP A 112 -24.58 7.44 -28.55
N ALA A 113 -25.11 6.23 -28.72
CA ALA A 113 -25.25 5.25 -27.64
C ALA A 113 -23.88 4.74 -27.20
N ALA A 114 -23.06 4.27 -28.15
CA ALA A 114 -21.68 3.84 -27.89
C ALA A 114 -20.87 4.95 -27.19
N ARG A 115 -21.01 6.19 -27.65
CA ARG A 115 -20.31 7.34 -27.05
C ARG A 115 -20.76 7.60 -25.62
N GLN A 116 -22.05 7.48 -25.32
CA GLN A 116 -22.57 7.66 -23.97
C GLN A 116 -22.12 6.54 -23.02
N ASP A 117 -22.02 5.30 -23.49
CA ASP A 117 -21.54 4.19 -22.69
C ASP A 117 -20.03 4.25 -22.44
N VAL A 118 -19.25 4.60 -23.47
CA VAL A 118 -17.83 4.93 -23.32
C VAL A 118 -17.62 6.07 -22.31
N LYS A 119 -18.46 7.11 -22.32
CA LYS A 119 -18.39 8.20 -21.35
C LYS A 119 -18.56 7.71 -19.91
N SER A 120 -19.40 6.70 -19.69
CA SER A 120 -19.67 6.12 -18.36
C SER A 120 -18.44 5.46 -17.72
N ILE A 121 -17.48 4.99 -18.52
CA ILE A 121 -16.14 4.56 -18.06
C ILE A 121 -15.48 5.67 -17.22
N TYR A 122 -15.62 6.92 -17.66
CA TYR A 122 -14.96 8.07 -17.08
C TYR A 122 -15.79 8.79 -16.04
N THR A 123 -17.13 8.72 -16.12
CA THR A 123 -18.00 9.48 -15.21
C THR A 123 -18.56 8.63 -14.10
N GLN A 124 -18.94 7.38 -14.34
CA GLN A 124 -19.57 6.52 -13.33
C GLN A 124 -18.55 5.65 -12.61
N LEU A 125 -17.68 4.95 -13.35
CA LEU A 125 -16.73 4.00 -12.76
C LEU A 125 -15.49 4.66 -12.18
N ARG A 126 -14.96 5.70 -12.85
CA ARG A 126 -13.83 6.52 -12.36
C ARG A 126 -12.60 5.71 -11.89
N ILE A 127 -12.36 4.52 -12.47
CA ILE A 127 -11.35 3.56 -11.99
C ILE A 127 -9.98 4.21 -11.71
N PHE A 128 -9.44 4.95 -12.69
CA PHE A 128 -8.14 5.62 -12.54
C PHE A 128 -8.16 6.90 -11.72
N ALA A 129 -9.32 7.54 -11.57
CA ALA A 129 -9.44 8.80 -10.84
C ALA A 129 -9.74 8.60 -9.35
N VAL A 130 -10.37 7.47 -9.00
CA VAL A 130 -10.89 7.20 -7.67
C VAL A 130 -10.47 5.84 -7.15
N VAL A 131 -10.95 4.76 -7.78
CA VAL A 131 -10.81 3.39 -7.25
C VAL A 131 -9.35 3.02 -7.03
N ILE A 132 -8.53 3.10 -8.08
CA ILE A 132 -7.11 2.75 -8.00
C ILE A 132 -6.36 3.63 -6.97
N PRO A 133 -6.42 4.98 -7.03
CA PRO A 133 -5.78 5.81 -6.01
C PRO A 133 -6.24 5.55 -4.57
N ARG A 134 -7.53 5.28 -4.36
CA ARG A 134 -8.10 4.98 -3.04
C ARG A 134 -7.57 3.65 -2.51
N ASP A 135 -7.65 2.59 -3.31
CA ASP A 135 -7.39 1.22 -2.83
C ASP A 135 -5.91 0.94 -2.64
N TYR A 136 -5.03 1.56 -3.44
CA TYR A 136 -3.58 1.51 -3.16
C TYR A 136 -3.23 2.13 -1.81
N ARG A 137 -3.91 3.22 -1.43
CA ARG A 137 -3.69 3.88 -0.13
C ARG A 137 -4.29 3.07 1.00
N LEU A 138 -5.47 2.48 0.80
CA LEU A 138 -6.06 1.58 1.78
C LEU A 138 -5.14 0.40 2.07
N LEU A 139 -4.56 -0.20 1.01
CA LEU A 139 -3.54 -1.25 1.17
C LEU A 139 -2.34 -0.78 2.00
N HIS A 140 -1.84 0.44 1.80
CA HIS A 140 -0.74 0.97 2.61
C HIS A 140 -1.13 1.17 4.08
N VAL A 141 -2.30 1.74 4.35
CA VAL A 141 -2.83 1.91 5.71
C VAL A 141 -3.06 0.57 6.40
N ASP A 142 -3.51 -0.45 5.66
CA ASP A 142 -3.66 -1.82 6.17
C ASP A 142 -2.31 -2.41 6.59
N ILE A 143 -1.24 -2.16 5.81
CA ILE A 143 0.13 -2.58 6.14
C ILE A 143 0.62 -1.87 7.39
N GLU A 144 0.40 -0.56 7.49
CA GLU A 144 0.76 0.26 8.65
C GLU A 144 0.05 -0.24 9.92
N THR A 145 -1.23 -0.60 9.80
CA THR A 145 -2.03 -1.16 10.91
C THR A 145 -1.45 -2.49 11.43
N ILE A 146 -1.03 -3.38 10.53
CA ILE A 146 -0.39 -4.64 10.94
C ILE A 146 0.99 -4.40 11.55
N LEU A 147 1.76 -3.44 11.02
CA LEU A 147 3.06 -3.09 11.57
C LEU A 147 2.94 -2.49 12.98
N ASP A 148 2.01 -1.56 13.19
CA ASP A 148 1.68 -1.00 14.51
C ASP A 148 1.37 -2.12 15.52
N GLY A 149 0.46 -3.03 15.15
CA GLY A 149 0.10 -4.16 16.00
C GLY A 149 1.29 -5.07 16.33
N LYS A 150 2.16 -5.35 15.36
CA LYS A 150 3.40 -6.15 15.59
C LYS A 150 4.37 -5.44 16.52
N LEU A 151 4.55 -4.13 16.36
CA LEU A 151 5.43 -3.36 17.23
C LEU A 151 4.89 -3.40 18.67
N LYS A 152 3.62 -3.07 18.89
CA LYS A 152 2.98 -3.14 20.22
C LYS A 152 3.13 -4.48 20.91
N GLN A 153 3.04 -5.59 20.17
CA GLN A 153 3.24 -6.93 20.74
C GLN A 153 4.63 -7.14 21.37
N LEU A 154 5.62 -6.32 21.04
CA LEU A 154 6.96 -6.36 21.61
C LEU A 154 7.07 -5.60 22.94
N GLU A 155 6.14 -4.70 23.26
CA GLU A 155 6.21 -3.86 24.46
C GLU A 155 6.48 -4.64 25.76
N PRO A 156 5.79 -5.76 26.06
CA PRO A 156 6.04 -6.50 27.29
C PRO A 156 7.46 -7.09 27.36
N GLN A 157 8.00 -7.51 26.21
CA GLN A 157 9.36 -8.06 26.12
C GLN A 157 10.41 -6.96 26.29
N LEU A 158 10.15 -5.76 25.76
CA LEU A 158 11.00 -4.59 25.94
C LEU A 158 11.05 -4.17 27.40
N GLN A 159 9.90 -4.01 28.04
CA GLN A 159 9.82 -3.69 29.47
C GLN A 159 10.59 -4.70 30.33
N GLN A 160 10.41 -5.99 30.05
CA GLN A 160 11.16 -7.04 30.75
C GLN A 160 12.67 -6.91 30.53
N SER A 161 13.11 -6.59 29.31
CA SER A 161 14.53 -6.48 28.99
C SER A 161 15.15 -5.23 29.63
N ILE A 162 14.44 -4.10 29.62
CA ILE A 162 14.86 -2.86 30.27
C ILE A 162 15.00 -3.06 31.78
N SER A 163 14.05 -3.77 32.42
CA SER A 163 14.12 -4.06 33.87
C SER A 163 15.33 -4.91 34.29
N LYS A 164 15.99 -5.59 33.33
CA LYS A 164 17.17 -6.42 33.56
C LYS A 164 18.47 -5.73 33.13
N ALA A 165 18.40 -4.54 32.53
CA ALA A 165 19.56 -3.82 32.07
C ALA A 165 20.38 -3.26 33.25
N PRO A 166 21.68 -3.00 33.08
CA PRO A 166 22.49 -2.31 34.08
C PRO A 166 21.88 -0.95 34.46
N ALA A 167 21.96 -0.56 35.74
CA ALA A 167 21.46 0.72 36.22
C ALA A 167 22.08 1.94 35.50
N SER A 168 23.30 1.79 34.96
CA SER A 168 23.95 2.82 34.15
C SER A 168 23.26 3.11 32.82
N GLU A 169 22.41 2.21 32.33
CA GLU A 169 21.72 2.32 31.02
C GLU A 169 20.23 2.63 31.18
N GLU A 170 19.70 2.54 32.40
CA GLU A 170 18.27 2.65 32.69
C GLU A 170 17.66 3.97 32.18
N ALA A 171 18.36 5.10 32.38
CA ALA A 171 17.88 6.40 31.93
C ALA A 171 17.77 6.52 30.40
N SER A 172 18.79 6.04 29.65
CA SER A 172 18.76 6.04 28.19
C SER A 172 17.70 5.11 27.63
N LEU A 173 17.57 3.91 28.21
CA LEU A 173 16.58 2.91 27.78
C LEU A 173 15.15 3.39 28.02
N ASN A 174 14.88 4.00 29.18
CA ASN A 174 13.56 4.58 29.47
C ASN A 174 13.23 5.76 28.53
N THR A 175 14.24 6.55 28.13
CA THR A 175 14.04 7.63 27.14
C THR A 175 13.65 7.07 25.78
N LEU A 176 14.39 6.09 25.26
CA LEU A 176 14.09 5.44 23.99
C LEU A 176 12.73 4.72 24.02
N TYR A 177 12.41 4.05 25.12
CA TYR A 177 11.13 3.37 25.27
C TYR A 177 9.96 4.34 25.32
N SER A 178 10.12 5.49 25.98
CA SER A 178 9.10 6.54 25.98
C SER A 178 8.89 7.13 24.59
N ASP A 179 9.95 7.37 23.82
CA ASP A 179 9.83 7.87 22.44
C ASP A 179 9.12 6.82 21.56
N TYR A 180 9.56 5.57 21.62
CA TYR A 180 8.92 4.44 20.95
C TYR A 180 7.40 4.39 21.18
N GLN A 181 6.94 4.49 22.43
CA GLN A 181 5.50 4.52 22.76
C GLN A 181 4.79 5.75 22.18
N GLN A 182 5.45 6.91 22.20
CA GLN A 182 4.92 8.14 21.62
C GLN A 182 4.77 8.03 20.09
N GLN A 183 5.75 7.41 19.41
CA GLN A 183 5.72 7.18 17.97
C GLN A 183 4.57 6.24 17.58
N LEU A 184 4.35 5.15 18.32
CA LEU A 184 3.21 4.25 18.10
C LEU A 184 1.87 4.98 18.29
N ALA A 185 1.69 5.68 19.40
CA ALA A 185 0.47 6.44 19.66
C ALA A 185 0.21 7.53 18.61
N THR A 186 1.26 8.07 18.00
CA THR A 186 1.14 9.03 16.90
C THR A 186 0.75 8.34 15.60
N ALA A 187 1.37 7.20 15.27
CA ALA A 187 1.02 6.39 14.10
C ALA A 187 -0.45 5.99 14.12
N GLU A 188 -0.95 5.49 15.25
CA GLU A 188 -2.36 5.11 15.44
C GLU A 188 -3.32 6.25 15.11
N LYS A 189 -3.05 7.46 15.62
CA LYS A 189 -3.88 8.63 15.34
C LYS A 189 -3.94 8.94 13.86
N GLN A 190 -2.83 8.77 13.14
CA GLN A 190 -2.78 9.02 11.69
C GLN A 190 -3.50 7.93 10.90
N ILE A 191 -3.31 6.65 11.26
CA ILE A 191 -4.06 5.52 10.70
C ILE A 191 -5.57 5.74 10.87
N ASP A 192 -6.00 6.19 12.05
CA ASP A 192 -7.39 6.53 12.36
C ASP A 192 -7.92 7.68 11.50
N VAL A 193 -7.11 8.73 11.29
CA VAL A 193 -7.46 9.84 10.39
C VAL A 193 -7.66 9.35 8.96
N ALA A 194 -6.74 8.54 8.43
CA ALA A 194 -6.85 7.99 7.09
C ALA A 194 -8.08 7.09 6.94
N THR A 195 -8.27 6.16 7.89
CA THR A 195 -9.37 5.18 7.88
C THR A 195 -10.74 5.85 7.81
N ARG A 196 -10.95 6.92 8.60
CA ARG A 196 -12.23 7.67 8.59
C ARG A 196 -12.55 8.36 7.27
N LEU A 197 -11.55 8.65 6.44
CA LEU A 197 -11.73 9.40 5.19
C LEU A 197 -12.02 8.48 3.99
N PHE A 198 -11.59 7.21 4.00
CA PHE A 198 -11.81 6.28 2.87
C PHE A 198 -13.27 6.16 2.41
N PRO A 199 -14.29 6.09 3.29
CA PRO A 199 -15.69 6.04 2.85
C PRO A 199 -16.14 7.26 2.04
N THR A 200 -15.42 8.38 2.14
CA THR A 200 -15.71 9.61 1.39
C THR A 200 -15.09 9.62 -0.02
N LEU A 201 -14.15 8.72 -0.31
CA LEU A 201 -13.42 8.67 -1.58
C LEU A 201 -14.18 7.85 -2.62
N THR A 202 -15.36 8.31 -3.04
CA THR A 202 -16.23 7.60 -3.98
C THR A 202 -16.31 8.30 -5.34
N PRO A 203 -16.63 7.56 -6.43
CA PRO A 203 -16.93 8.18 -7.73
C PRO A 203 -18.05 9.22 -7.65
N ALA A 204 -19.05 9.00 -6.80
CA ALA A 204 -20.14 9.95 -6.58
C ALA A 204 -19.63 11.27 -5.98
N ASN A 205 -18.87 11.22 -4.89
CA ASN A 205 -18.31 12.43 -4.28
C ASN A 205 -17.33 13.14 -5.22
N TYR A 206 -16.54 12.40 -5.99
CA TYR A 206 -15.67 12.96 -7.03
C TYR A 206 -16.43 13.75 -8.11
N ASN A 207 -17.66 13.35 -8.41
CA ASN A 207 -18.50 14.01 -9.40
C ASN A 207 -19.26 15.21 -8.82
N THR A 208 -19.76 15.10 -7.59
CA THR A 208 -20.61 16.13 -6.97
C THR A 208 -19.81 17.26 -6.32
N ASP A 209 -18.74 16.93 -5.58
CA ASP A 209 -17.90 17.90 -4.90
C ASP A 209 -16.42 17.52 -5.06
N ARG A 210 -15.86 17.94 -6.19
CA ARG A 210 -14.46 17.65 -6.54
C ARG A 210 -13.47 18.23 -5.53
N THR A 211 -13.77 19.40 -4.98
CA THR A 211 -12.87 20.10 -4.06
C THR A 211 -12.76 19.33 -2.76
N THR A 212 -13.89 18.97 -2.15
CA THR A 212 -13.91 18.16 -0.92
C THR A 212 -13.28 16.80 -1.14
N TYR A 213 -13.60 16.11 -2.24
CA TYR A 213 -12.94 14.84 -2.59
C TYR A 213 -11.41 14.98 -2.62
N THR A 214 -10.91 16.03 -3.29
CA THR A 214 -9.47 16.23 -3.50
C THR A 214 -8.77 16.54 -2.18
N ASN A 215 -9.40 17.33 -1.32
CA ASN A 215 -8.91 17.61 0.03
C ASN A 215 -8.89 16.33 0.89
N ASN A 216 -9.92 15.50 0.83
CA ASN A 216 -9.95 14.24 1.57
C ASN A 216 -8.87 13.26 1.09
N LEU A 217 -8.68 13.11 -0.22
CA LEU A 217 -7.61 12.26 -0.77
C LEU A 217 -6.21 12.77 -0.37
N LYS A 218 -6.03 14.10 -0.34
CA LYS A 218 -4.80 14.73 0.15
C LYS A 218 -4.59 14.43 1.64
N ASN A 219 -5.63 14.54 2.46
CA ASN A 219 -5.56 14.29 3.90
C ASN A 219 -5.25 12.81 4.20
N VAL A 220 -5.83 11.86 3.45
CA VAL A 220 -5.44 10.44 3.54
C VAL A 220 -3.95 10.28 3.23
N LYS A 221 -3.47 10.87 2.13
CA LYS A 221 -2.04 10.81 1.77
C LYS A 221 -1.15 11.38 2.87
N THR A 222 -1.51 12.53 3.44
CA THR A 222 -0.73 13.17 4.51
C THR A 222 -0.69 12.29 5.76
N ALA A 223 -1.83 11.72 6.15
CA ALA A 223 -1.92 10.83 7.31
C ALA A 223 -1.12 9.53 7.09
N GLU A 224 -1.26 8.86 5.95
CA GLU A 224 -0.47 7.68 5.55
C GLU A 224 1.04 7.96 5.64
N VAL A 225 1.52 9.05 5.03
CA VAL A 225 2.95 9.41 5.08
C VAL A 225 3.44 9.67 6.50
N ALA A 226 2.62 10.32 7.33
CA ALA A 226 2.94 10.57 8.72
C ALA A 226 2.99 9.26 9.53
N ALA A 227 2.00 8.38 9.38
CA ALA A 227 1.96 7.07 10.03
C ALA A 227 3.19 6.24 9.66
N HIS A 228 3.53 6.18 8.38
CA HIS A 228 4.73 5.50 7.90
C HIS A 228 6.01 6.04 8.57
N ALA A 229 6.18 7.36 8.61
CA ALA A 229 7.36 7.99 9.19
C ALA A 229 7.49 7.69 10.68
N THR A 230 6.39 7.76 11.44
CA THR A 230 6.40 7.48 12.89
C THR A 230 6.62 6.00 13.17
N LEU A 231 6.03 5.08 12.41
CA LEU A 231 6.29 3.64 12.55
C LEU A 231 7.76 3.29 12.25
N HIS A 232 8.35 3.97 11.26
CA HIS A 232 9.77 3.80 10.96
C HIS A 232 10.66 4.34 12.08
N GLN A 233 10.27 5.46 12.72
CA GLN A 233 11.00 5.97 13.88
C GLN A 233 10.87 5.01 15.08
N ALA A 234 9.67 4.52 15.39
CA ALA A 234 9.47 3.50 16.43
C ALA A 234 10.35 2.26 16.19
N ALA A 235 10.48 1.81 14.94
CA ALA A 235 11.36 0.69 14.60
C ALA A 235 12.85 1.01 14.83
N LYS A 236 13.29 2.26 14.65
CA LYS A 236 14.65 2.70 15.00
C LYS A 236 14.86 2.72 16.51
N ASP A 237 13.94 3.28 17.27
CA ASP A 237 14.06 3.35 18.74
C ASP A 237 14.14 1.94 19.33
N LEU A 238 13.32 1.02 18.80
CA LEU A 238 13.38 -0.41 19.11
C LEU A 238 14.77 -1.01 18.81
N HIS A 239 15.35 -0.68 17.64
CA HIS A 239 16.69 -1.14 17.29
C HIS A 239 17.75 -0.60 18.26
N GLU A 240 17.70 0.68 18.62
CA GLU A 240 18.63 1.32 19.56
C GLU A 240 18.50 0.74 20.98
N ILE A 241 17.28 0.43 21.44
CA ILE A 241 17.05 -0.29 22.71
C ILE A 241 17.77 -1.64 22.68
N VAL A 242 17.61 -2.41 21.59
CA VAL A 242 18.23 -3.74 21.44
C VAL A 242 19.75 -3.65 21.40
N GLU A 243 20.31 -2.67 20.68
CA GLU A 243 21.76 -2.49 20.61
C GLU A 243 22.36 -2.03 21.95
N THR A 244 21.68 -1.15 22.68
CA THR A 244 22.11 -0.72 24.03
C THR A 244 22.17 -1.92 24.97
N ILE A 245 21.13 -2.74 25.00
CA ILE A 245 21.05 -3.94 25.86
C ILE A 245 22.12 -4.98 25.49
N LYS A 246 22.45 -5.16 24.21
CA LYS A 246 23.48 -6.12 23.75
C LYS A 246 24.90 -5.60 23.96
N GLY A 247 25.11 -4.30 23.77
CA GLY A 247 26.43 -3.69 23.67
C GLY A 247 27.06 -3.32 25.01
N GLY A 248 26.27 -3.21 26.08
CA GLY A 248 26.77 -2.71 27.37
C GLY A 248 27.35 -1.29 27.29
N LYS A 249 27.01 -0.54 26.21
CA LYS A 249 27.57 0.77 25.87
C LYS A 249 26.42 1.70 25.54
N ALA A 250 26.07 2.53 26.52
CA ALA A 250 25.18 3.67 26.32
C ALA A 250 25.81 4.62 25.28
N ASN A 251 25.27 4.66 24.07
CA ASN A 251 25.40 5.83 23.23
C ASN A 251 24.28 6.78 23.64
N ALA A 252 24.62 8.01 24.04
CA ALA A 252 23.65 9.00 24.48
C ALA A 252 22.62 9.26 23.35
N PRO A 253 21.29 9.18 23.62
CA PRO A 253 20.30 9.45 22.59
C PRO A 253 20.39 10.91 22.16
N THR A 254 20.33 11.16 20.85
CA THR A 254 20.13 12.51 20.33
C THR A 254 18.62 12.77 20.31
N PRO A 255 18.10 13.75 21.07
CA PRO A 255 16.67 14.04 21.06
C PRO A 255 16.28 14.54 19.67
N THR A 256 15.35 13.84 19.01
CA THR A 256 14.74 14.34 17.78
C THR A 256 13.63 15.31 18.17
N ALA A 257 13.83 16.59 17.89
CA ALA A 257 12.81 17.61 18.09
C ALA A 257 11.60 17.30 17.20
N GLY A 258 10.44 17.09 17.82
CA GLY A 258 9.17 16.89 17.13
C GLY A 258 8.87 18.06 16.19
N SER A 259 8.50 17.72 14.95
CA SER A 259 7.89 18.66 13.98
C SER A 259 6.62 18.04 13.42
#